data_AF-T2GKT6-F1
#
_entry.id   AF-T2GKT6-F1
#
_cell.length_a   1.000
_cell.length_b   1.000
_cell.length_c   1.000
_cell.angle_alpha   90.00
_cell.angle_beta   90.00
_cell.angle_gamma   90.00
#
_symmetry.space_group_name_H-M   'P 1'
#
loop_
_entity.id
_entity.type
_entity.pdbx_description
1 polymer ?
#
loop_
_entity_poly.entity_id
_entity_poly.type
_entity_poly.pdbx_seq_one_letter_code
_entity_poly.pdbx_strand_id
1 'polypeptide(L)'
;MKKKMNVNGADIVVEEDHVTVSADSGLVTADSSIRIEDEVRHDLPRGHCMVRDGDAVAFSSTGDVMDVLVVVGEPCGDRIPEALRISVEEVSSAAGILTEIMGQRVRVVALPGDERPCEDSIRGAVRRSLQGVLLDGPGVEELLEARGVTIDGMVDAGMDLVVGVDVTAELRDRLRSEIQRALGDLNVRALLAAALHLEGDIENLRILGVDLRDDPAFLYSDEVLGMAVANQVAGTKAIFNFKRYDEEKPGILGELGPMVDDAVAGLIAGCMSRLFE
;
A
#
# COMPACT_ATOMS: atom_id res chain seq x y z
N MET A 1 -25.18 12.08 9.30
CA MET A 1 -26.51 11.76 8.70
C MET A 1 -26.76 10.26 8.91
N LYS A 2 -27.82 9.85 9.60
CA LYS A 2 -28.05 8.44 9.96
C LYS A 2 -28.64 7.66 8.77
N LYS A 3 -27.91 6.68 8.24
CA LYS A 3 -28.38 5.80 7.15
C LYS A 3 -28.74 4.44 7.73
N LYS A 4 -29.86 3.86 7.29
CA LYS A 4 -30.28 2.51 7.68
C LYS A 4 -30.41 1.64 6.45
N MET A 5 -30.04 0.37 6.57
CA MET A 5 -30.31 -0.66 5.58
C MET A 5 -30.53 -2.00 6.25
N ASN A 6 -31.13 -2.94 5.51
CA ASN A 6 -31.29 -4.32 5.93
C ASN A 6 -30.71 -5.24 4.85
N VAL A 7 -30.03 -6.29 5.28
CA VAL A 7 -29.51 -7.34 4.42
C VAL A 7 -29.93 -8.67 5.00
N ASN A 8 -30.93 -9.30 4.39
CA ASN A 8 -31.45 -10.63 4.74
C ASN A 8 -31.75 -10.85 6.23
N GLY A 9 -32.15 -9.80 6.96
CA GLY A 9 -32.44 -9.87 8.40
C GLY A 9 -31.37 -9.28 9.31
N ALA A 10 -30.19 -8.92 8.78
CA ALA A 10 -29.23 -8.07 9.48
C ALA A 10 -29.57 -6.59 9.25
N ASP A 11 -29.94 -5.89 10.32
CA ASP A 11 -30.14 -4.45 10.32
C ASP A 11 -28.81 -3.73 10.49
N ILE A 12 -28.49 -2.83 9.57
CA ILE A 12 -27.26 -2.04 9.57
C ILE A 12 -27.60 -0.57 9.69
N VAL A 13 -27.02 0.06 10.70
CA VAL A 13 -27.19 1.47 11.03
C VAL A 13 -25.83 2.16 10.92
N VAL A 14 -25.72 3.08 9.99
CA VAL A 14 -24.48 3.83 9.72
C VAL A 14 -24.63 5.23 10.28
N GLU A 15 -23.72 5.59 11.19
CA GLU A 15 -23.55 6.92 11.75
C GLU A 15 -22.24 7.53 11.23
N GLU A 16 -21.88 8.72 11.73
CA GLU A 16 -20.74 9.47 11.19
C GLU A 16 -19.39 8.81 11.51
N ASP A 17 -19.30 8.17 12.68
CA ASP A 17 -18.07 7.63 13.27
C ASP A 17 -18.15 6.13 13.57
N HIS A 18 -19.28 5.47 13.30
CA HIS A 18 -19.44 4.03 13.53
C HIS A 18 -20.59 3.41 12.72
N VAL A 19 -20.54 2.09 12.62
CA VAL A 19 -21.62 1.22 12.13
C VAL A 19 -22.07 0.32 13.27
N THR A 20 -23.38 0.15 13.37
CA THR A 20 -24.01 -0.86 14.21
C THR A 20 -24.71 -1.89 13.33
N VAL A 21 -24.48 -3.18 13.60
CA VAL A 21 -25.18 -4.30 12.98
C VAL A 21 -25.93 -5.06 14.07
N SER A 22 -27.20 -5.37 13.84
CA SER A 22 -28.05 -6.11 14.79
C SER A 22 -28.98 -7.06 14.06
N ALA A 23 -29.39 -8.15 14.70
CA ALA A 23 -30.40 -9.07 14.16
C ALA A 23 -31.18 -9.75 15.29
N ASP A 24 -32.47 -9.99 15.08
CA ASP A 24 -33.34 -10.68 16.05
C ASP A 24 -32.86 -12.11 16.38
N SER A 25 -32.20 -12.76 15.41
CA SER A 25 -31.61 -14.10 15.56
C SER A 25 -30.27 -14.11 16.29
N GLY A 26 -29.74 -12.93 16.65
CA GLY A 26 -28.33 -12.74 16.98
C GLY A 26 -27.43 -12.76 15.75
N LEU A 27 -26.15 -12.48 15.96
CA LEU A 27 -25.09 -12.41 14.96
C LEU A 27 -23.93 -13.32 15.35
N VAL A 28 -23.28 -13.90 14.35
CA VAL A 28 -21.96 -14.54 14.51
C VAL A 28 -20.92 -13.59 13.94
N THR A 29 -19.86 -13.34 14.70
CA THR A 29 -18.73 -12.50 14.26
C THR A 29 -17.45 -13.29 14.23
N ALA A 30 -16.58 -12.96 13.27
CA ALA A 30 -15.25 -13.54 13.16
C ALA A 30 -14.22 -12.45 12.88
N ASP A 31 -13.22 -12.38 13.76
CA ASP A 31 -11.97 -11.65 13.55
C ASP A 31 -10.80 -12.53 14.03
N SER A 32 -9.99 -12.06 14.99
CA SER A 32 -9.08 -12.87 15.80
C SER A 32 -9.75 -14.00 16.60
N SER A 33 -11.07 -13.90 16.81
CA SER A 33 -11.88 -14.89 17.52
C SER A 33 -13.28 -14.97 16.91
N ILE A 34 -14.01 -16.04 17.19
CA ILE A 34 -15.41 -16.19 16.82
C ILE A 34 -16.28 -15.89 18.04
N ARG A 35 -17.28 -15.02 17.88
CA ARG A 35 -18.22 -14.64 18.95
C ARG A 35 -19.66 -14.69 18.45
N ILE A 36 -20.59 -14.84 19.39
CA ILE A 36 -22.03 -14.69 19.17
C ILE A 36 -22.46 -13.46 19.94
N GLU A 37 -23.07 -12.50 19.25
CA GLU A 37 -23.37 -11.17 19.78
C GLU A 37 -24.75 -10.74 19.27
N ASP A 38 -25.55 -10.05 20.10
CA ASP A 38 -26.86 -9.53 19.66
C ASP A 38 -26.71 -8.27 18.78
N GLU A 39 -25.64 -7.53 19.01
CA GLU A 39 -25.31 -6.29 18.34
C GLU A 39 -23.79 -6.15 18.18
N VAL A 40 -23.34 -5.69 17.02
CA VAL A 40 -21.94 -5.45 16.69
C VAL A 40 -21.76 -3.98 16.38
N ARG A 41 -20.93 -3.30 17.17
CA ARG A 41 -20.48 -1.94 16.89
C ARG A 41 -19.09 -1.98 16.27
N HIS A 42 -18.89 -1.24 15.20
CA HIS A 42 -17.62 -1.10 14.50
C HIS A 42 -17.35 0.37 14.23
N ASP A 43 -16.22 0.88 14.70
CA ASP A 43 -15.87 2.28 14.52
C ASP A 43 -15.41 2.51 13.08
N LEU A 44 -15.83 3.63 12.50
CA LEU A 44 -15.41 4.10 11.18
C LEU A 44 -14.48 5.30 11.37
N PRO A 45 -13.15 5.09 11.39
CA PRO A 45 -12.22 6.20 11.33
C PRO A 45 -12.41 7.03 10.04
N ARG A 46 -11.67 8.14 9.93
CA ARG A 46 -11.80 9.09 8.81
C ARG A 46 -11.68 8.37 7.45
N GLY A 47 -12.32 8.91 6.42
CA GLY A 47 -12.20 8.35 5.06
C GLY A 47 -12.77 6.94 4.96
N HIS A 48 -14.07 6.76 5.21
CA HIS A 48 -14.73 5.47 5.07
C HIS A 48 -15.56 5.36 3.77
N CYS A 49 -15.62 4.17 3.22
CA CYS A 49 -16.47 3.82 2.08
C CYS A 49 -17.32 2.60 2.41
N MET A 50 -18.57 2.64 1.98
CA MET A 50 -19.52 1.54 2.13
C MET A 50 -20.00 1.08 0.76
N VAL A 51 -19.87 -0.21 0.48
CA VAL A 51 -20.34 -0.83 -0.76
C VAL A 51 -21.17 -2.06 -0.45
N ARG A 52 -22.29 -2.19 -1.16
CA ARG A 52 -23.07 -3.43 -1.23
C ARG A 52 -22.79 -4.12 -2.56
N ASP A 53 -22.56 -5.43 -2.53
CA ASP A 53 -22.52 -6.31 -3.70
C ASP A 53 -23.33 -7.56 -3.42
N GLY A 54 -24.43 -7.76 -4.15
CA GLY A 54 -25.40 -8.81 -3.84
C GLY A 54 -25.86 -8.72 -2.38
N ASP A 55 -25.60 -9.79 -1.64
CA ASP A 55 -25.95 -9.94 -0.23
C ASP A 55 -24.78 -9.68 0.71
N ALA A 56 -23.63 -9.21 0.23
CA ALA A 56 -22.54 -8.73 1.06
C ALA A 56 -22.51 -7.20 1.12
N VAL A 57 -22.20 -6.66 2.30
CA VAL A 57 -21.90 -5.24 2.51
C VAL A 57 -20.54 -5.11 3.16
N ALA A 58 -19.65 -4.34 2.54
CA ALA A 58 -18.35 -4.04 3.10
C ALA A 58 -18.24 -2.55 3.45
N PHE A 59 -17.63 -2.30 4.61
CA PHE A 59 -17.18 -1.00 5.05
C PHE A 59 -15.67 -1.05 5.11
N SER A 60 -15.02 -0.12 4.44
CA SER A 60 -13.58 0.08 4.54
C SER A 60 -13.29 1.46 5.08
N SER A 61 -12.21 1.61 5.82
CA SER A 61 -11.74 2.91 6.32
C SER A 61 -10.23 2.95 6.40
N THR A 62 -9.66 4.14 6.24
CA THR A 62 -8.22 4.39 6.32
C THR A 62 -7.91 5.16 7.63
N GLY A 63 -6.85 4.73 8.31
CA GLY A 63 -6.39 5.31 9.57
C GLY A 63 -4.98 4.79 9.86
N ASP A 64 -4.61 4.62 11.13
CA ASP A 64 -3.34 3.95 11.48
C ASP A 64 -3.29 2.50 10.98
N VAL A 65 -4.45 1.86 10.86
CA VAL A 65 -4.63 0.53 10.28
C VAL A 65 -5.78 0.56 9.28
N MET A 66 -5.69 -0.27 8.24
CA MET A 66 -6.80 -0.45 7.31
C MET A 66 -7.87 -1.33 7.96
N ASP A 67 -9.04 -0.76 8.22
CA ASP A 67 -10.14 -1.47 8.87
C ASP A 67 -11.24 -1.83 7.88
N VAL A 68 -11.63 -3.11 7.88
CA VAL A 68 -12.63 -3.68 6.98
C VAL A 68 -13.65 -4.48 7.76
N LEU A 69 -14.90 -4.02 7.75
CA LEU A 69 -16.05 -4.77 8.24
C LEU A 69 -16.82 -5.34 7.05
N VAL A 70 -17.09 -6.64 7.06
CA VAL A 70 -17.95 -7.31 6.07
C VAL A 70 -19.18 -7.88 6.75
N VAL A 71 -20.36 -7.48 6.30
CA VAL A 71 -21.63 -8.08 6.69
C VAL A 71 -22.09 -8.99 5.56
N VAL A 72 -22.23 -10.28 5.86
CA VAL A 72 -22.69 -11.32 4.93
C VAL A 72 -24.16 -11.58 5.20
N GLY A 73 -24.98 -11.39 4.18
CA GLY A 73 -26.43 -11.56 4.22
C GLY A 73 -26.86 -13.02 4.21
N GLU A 74 -26.08 -13.90 3.61
CA GLU A 74 -26.31 -15.33 3.71
C GLU A 74 -26.14 -15.78 5.19
N PRO A 75 -27.09 -16.53 5.76
CA PRO A 75 -26.97 -17.09 7.10
C PRO A 75 -25.91 -18.20 7.12
N CYS A 76 -24.64 -17.78 7.20
CA CYS A 76 -23.46 -18.63 7.11
C CYS A 76 -22.63 -18.61 8.41
N GLY A 77 -23.23 -18.31 9.56
CA GLY A 77 -22.55 -18.21 10.86
C GLY A 77 -21.71 -19.45 11.22
N ASP A 78 -22.19 -20.66 10.93
CA ASP A 78 -21.46 -21.92 11.16
C ASP A 78 -20.25 -22.06 10.23
N ARG A 79 -20.22 -21.27 9.16
CA ARG A 79 -19.18 -21.24 8.11
C ARG A 79 -18.49 -19.87 8.04
N ILE A 80 -18.62 -19.05 9.07
CA ILE A 80 -18.01 -17.72 9.11
C ILE A 80 -16.49 -17.71 8.91
N PRO A 81 -15.71 -18.76 9.28
CA PRO A 81 -14.28 -18.80 8.94
C PRO A 81 -14.02 -18.81 7.44
N GLU A 82 -14.91 -19.38 6.63
CA GLU A 82 -14.78 -19.35 5.17
C GLU A 82 -14.98 -17.93 4.63
N ALA A 83 -15.99 -17.21 5.14
CA ALA A 83 -16.24 -15.82 4.78
C ALA A 83 -15.07 -14.92 5.20
N LEU A 84 -14.55 -15.10 6.43
CA LEU A 84 -13.37 -14.37 6.91
C LEU A 84 -12.14 -14.62 6.03
N ARG A 85 -11.88 -15.88 5.64
CA ARG A 85 -10.78 -16.20 4.73
C ARG A 85 -10.93 -15.47 3.39
N ILE A 86 -12.12 -15.51 2.77
CA ILE A 86 -12.38 -14.81 1.50
C ILE A 86 -12.14 -13.31 1.65
N SER A 87 -12.63 -12.70 2.74
CA SER A 87 -12.44 -11.28 3.01
C SER A 87 -10.96 -10.94 3.19
N VAL A 88 -10.21 -11.68 4.00
CA VAL A 88 -8.77 -11.43 4.24
C VAL A 88 -7.96 -11.58 2.95
N GLU A 89 -8.24 -12.62 2.15
CA GLU A 89 -7.60 -12.81 0.84
C GLU A 89 -7.88 -11.65 -0.11
N GLU A 90 -9.13 -11.17 -0.15
CA GLU A 90 -9.49 -10.05 -1.01
C GLU A 90 -8.89 -8.73 -0.53
N VAL A 91 -8.86 -8.47 0.78
CA VAL A 91 -8.20 -7.28 1.33
C VAL A 91 -6.71 -7.31 0.99
N SER A 92 -6.04 -8.45 1.19
CA SER A 92 -4.61 -8.62 0.87
C SER A 92 -4.34 -8.43 -0.61
N SER A 93 -5.22 -8.95 -1.47
CA SER A 93 -5.13 -8.78 -2.93
C SER A 93 -5.35 -7.33 -3.37
N ALA A 94 -6.38 -6.67 -2.85
CA ALA A 94 -6.78 -5.33 -3.28
C ALA A 94 -5.88 -4.23 -2.73
N ALA A 95 -5.42 -4.36 -1.49
CA ALA A 95 -4.55 -3.38 -0.84
C ALA A 95 -3.06 -3.67 -1.09
N GLY A 96 -2.69 -4.91 -1.43
CA GLY A 96 -1.32 -5.30 -1.75
C GLY A 96 -0.36 -4.89 -0.63
N ILE A 97 0.69 -4.16 -1.01
CA ILE A 97 1.73 -3.67 -0.09
C ILE A 97 1.19 -2.81 1.06
N LEU A 98 0.03 -2.18 0.90
CA LEU A 98 -0.55 -1.37 1.96
C LEU A 98 -0.92 -2.20 3.20
N THR A 99 -1.20 -3.50 3.00
CA THR A 99 -1.40 -4.41 4.14
C THR A 99 -0.15 -4.62 4.98
N GLU A 100 1.04 -4.44 4.40
CA GLU A 100 2.32 -4.59 5.10
C GLU A 100 2.70 -3.30 5.83
N ILE A 101 2.38 -2.14 5.23
CA ILE A 101 2.75 -0.83 5.76
C ILE A 101 1.78 -0.38 6.86
N MET A 102 0.48 -0.47 6.60
CA MET A 102 -0.56 -0.01 7.54
C MET A 102 -1.06 -1.13 8.44
N GLY A 103 -0.79 -2.40 8.11
CA GLY A 103 -1.52 -3.51 8.70
C GLY A 103 -2.99 -3.56 8.25
N GLN A 104 -3.68 -4.63 8.63
CA GLN A 104 -5.09 -4.81 8.32
C GLN A 104 -5.87 -5.38 9.51
N ARG A 105 -7.09 -4.90 9.70
CA ARG A 105 -8.10 -5.50 10.58
C ARG A 105 -9.30 -5.85 9.74
N VAL A 106 -9.65 -7.13 9.73
CA VAL A 106 -10.82 -7.65 9.01
C VAL A 106 -11.76 -8.28 10.01
N ARG A 107 -13.00 -7.81 10.03
CA ARG A 107 -14.08 -8.40 10.82
C ARG A 107 -15.21 -8.79 9.89
N VAL A 108 -15.68 -10.03 10.02
CA VAL A 108 -16.86 -10.52 9.32
C VAL A 108 -18.00 -10.72 10.29
N VAL A 109 -19.21 -10.39 9.85
CA VAL A 109 -20.48 -10.56 10.59
C VAL A 109 -21.45 -11.30 9.69
N ALA A 110 -22.11 -12.33 10.21
CA ALA A 110 -23.13 -13.08 9.51
C ALA A 110 -24.28 -13.47 10.45
N LEU A 111 -25.44 -13.80 9.87
CA LEU A 111 -26.52 -14.43 10.63
C LEU A 111 -26.18 -15.90 10.95
N PRO A 112 -26.68 -16.47 12.06
CA PRO A 112 -26.55 -17.91 12.33
C PRO A 112 -27.13 -18.76 11.20
N GLY A 113 -26.43 -19.83 10.83
CA GLY A 113 -26.84 -20.77 9.79
C GLY A 113 -25.65 -21.45 9.10
N ASP A 114 -25.94 -22.41 8.22
CA ASP A 114 -24.97 -23.28 7.57
C ASP A 114 -24.83 -23.05 6.06
N GLU A 115 -25.42 -21.96 5.54
CA GLU A 115 -25.37 -21.62 4.12
C GLU A 115 -23.94 -21.33 3.65
N ARG A 116 -23.70 -21.50 2.35
CA ARG A 116 -22.40 -21.15 1.74
C ARG A 116 -22.33 -19.64 1.55
N PRO A 117 -21.29 -18.95 2.07
CA PRO A 117 -21.09 -17.54 1.74
C PRO A 117 -20.83 -17.37 0.24
N CYS A 118 -21.46 -16.37 -0.38
CA CYS A 118 -21.23 -16.03 -1.78
C CYS A 118 -19.87 -15.33 -1.95
N GLU A 119 -18.89 -16.06 -2.51
CA GLU A 119 -17.54 -15.54 -2.69
C GLU A 119 -17.49 -14.29 -3.59
N ASP A 120 -18.22 -14.29 -4.70
CA ASP A 120 -18.25 -13.16 -5.64
C ASP A 120 -18.81 -11.89 -4.99
N SER A 121 -19.87 -12.02 -4.19
CA SER A 121 -20.46 -10.90 -3.45
C SER A 121 -19.48 -10.35 -2.40
N ILE A 122 -18.86 -11.22 -1.60
CA ILE A 122 -17.88 -10.79 -0.60
C ILE A 122 -16.70 -10.09 -1.28
N ARG A 123 -16.12 -10.69 -2.31
CA ARG A 123 -14.96 -10.13 -3.03
C ARG A 123 -15.31 -8.79 -3.67
N GLY A 124 -16.47 -8.72 -4.33
CA GLY A 124 -16.94 -7.50 -5.00
C GLY A 124 -17.22 -6.35 -4.04
N ALA A 125 -17.82 -6.64 -2.88
CA ALA A 125 -18.06 -5.65 -1.83
C ALA A 125 -16.75 -5.13 -1.23
N VAL A 126 -15.86 -6.05 -0.81
CA VAL A 126 -14.55 -5.70 -0.22
C VAL A 126 -13.72 -4.86 -1.18
N ARG A 127 -13.48 -5.35 -2.41
CA ARG A 127 -12.65 -4.67 -3.41
C ARG A 127 -13.11 -3.25 -3.69
N ARG A 128 -14.42 -3.05 -3.93
CA ARG A 128 -14.96 -1.73 -4.26
C ARG A 128 -15.01 -0.79 -3.06
N SER A 129 -15.24 -1.31 -1.85
CA SER A 129 -15.16 -0.49 -0.64
C SER A 129 -13.74 0.00 -0.40
N LEU A 130 -12.74 -0.87 -0.59
CA LEU A 130 -11.33 -0.50 -0.52
C LEU A 130 -10.96 0.52 -1.58
N GLN A 131 -11.33 0.32 -2.85
CA GLN A 131 -11.09 1.31 -3.91
C GLN A 131 -11.65 2.69 -3.59
N GLY A 132 -12.74 2.77 -2.82
CA GLY A 132 -13.33 4.03 -2.38
C GLY A 132 -12.54 4.77 -1.30
N VAL A 133 -11.63 4.09 -0.58
CA VAL A 133 -10.78 4.69 0.47
C VAL A 133 -9.29 4.71 0.10
N LEU A 134 -8.84 3.81 -0.78
CA LEU A 134 -7.45 3.69 -1.21
C LEU A 134 -7.01 4.84 -2.13
N LEU A 135 -7.94 5.65 -2.67
CA LEU A 135 -7.59 6.91 -3.34
C LEU A 135 -6.90 7.90 -2.38
N ASP A 136 -7.10 7.75 -1.06
CA ASP A 136 -6.42 8.50 0.00
C ASP A 136 -5.23 7.70 0.61
N GLY A 137 -4.76 6.64 -0.05
CA GLY A 137 -3.66 5.79 0.42
C GLY A 137 -2.30 6.51 0.50
N PRO A 138 -1.28 5.87 1.10
CA PRO A 138 0.00 6.50 1.38
C PRO A 138 0.70 6.97 0.10
N GLY A 139 1.34 8.13 0.19
CA GLY A 139 2.17 8.66 -0.89
C GLY A 139 3.44 7.83 -1.12
N VAL A 140 4.11 8.05 -2.26
CA VAL A 140 5.41 7.42 -2.56
C VAL A 140 6.43 7.70 -1.45
N GLU A 141 6.37 8.87 -0.83
CA GLU A 141 7.21 9.26 0.30
C GLU A 141 7.02 8.34 1.51
N GLU A 142 5.77 8.06 1.89
CA GLU A 142 5.44 7.14 2.99
C GLU A 142 5.87 5.70 2.64
N LEU A 143 5.71 5.29 1.38
CA LEU A 143 6.16 3.97 0.90
C LEU A 143 7.70 3.82 0.94
N LEU A 144 8.44 4.89 0.65
CA LEU A 144 9.89 4.95 0.74
C LEU A 144 10.34 4.90 2.21
N GLU A 145 9.72 5.69 3.09
CA GLU A 145 10.01 5.71 4.52
C GLU A 145 9.76 4.35 5.17
N ALA A 146 8.70 3.65 4.80
CA ALA A 146 8.40 2.29 5.27
C ALA A 146 9.51 1.27 4.93
N ARG A 147 10.35 1.57 3.93
CA ARG A 147 11.53 0.78 3.53
C ARG A 147 12.85 1.37 4.02
N GLY A 148 12.82 2.33 4.95
CA GLY A 148 14.02 2.98 5.48
C GLY A 148 14.61 4.07 4.58
N VAL A 149 13.97 4.39 3.45
CA VAL A 149 14.43 5.46 2.54
C VAL A 149 13.91 6.81 3.03
N THR A 150 14.74 7.51 3.77
CA THR A 150 14.45 8.88 4.22
C THR A 150 15.06 9.92 3.29
N ILE A 151 14.50 11.14 3.26
CA ILE A 151 15.10 12.26 2.52
C ILE A 151 16.53 12.52 2.99
N ASP A 152 16.79 12.44 4.29
CA ASP A 152 18.12 12.67 4.86
C ASP A 152 19.10 11.60 4.39
N GLY A 153 18.69 10.33 4.38
CA GLY A 153 19.49 9.23 3.84
C GLY A 153 19.80 9.39 2.35
N MET A 154 18.82 9.85 1.55
CA MET A 154 19.05 10.16 0.14
C MET A 154 20.02 11.33 -0.05
N VAL A 155 19.95 12.35 0.80
CA VAL A 155 20.90 13.48 0.77
C VAL A 155 22.30 13.02 1.13
N ASP A 156 22.44 12.20 2.17
CA ASP A 156 23.74 11.64 2.58
C ASP A 156 24.37 10.81 1.45
N ALA A 157 23.62 9.86 0.90
CA ALA A 157 24.05 9.06 -0.24
C ALA A 157 24.44 9.94 -1.45
N GLY A 158 23.67 10.99 -1.74
CA GLY A 158 23.97 11.95 -2.80
C GLY A 158 25.24 12.78 -2.57
N MET A 159 25.62 13.04 -1.32
CA MET A 159 26.84 13.77 -1.01
C MET A 159 28.09 12.91 -1.11
N ASP A 160 27.99 11.61 -0.82
CA ASP A 160 29.14 10.69 -0.76
C ASP A 160 29.91 10.60 -2.10
N LEU A 161 29.23 10.82 -3.23
CA LEU A 161 29.85 10.74 -4.56
C LEU A 161 30.16 12.12 -5.18
N VAL A 162 29.98 13.21 -4.44
CA VAL A 162 30.34 14.56 -4.90
C VAL A 162 31.86 14.67 -5.08
N VAL A 163 32.29 15.13 -6.25
CA VAL A 163 33.72 15.30 -6.59
C VAL A 163 33.96 16.70 -7.13
N GLY A 164 35.07 17.32 -6.70
CA GLY A 164 35.53 18.60 -7.26
C GLY A 164 34.88 19.85 -6.67
N VAL A 165 33.99 19.69 -5.68
CA VAL A 165 33.44 20.79 -4.87
C VAL A 165 33.38 20.38 -3.41
N ASP A 166 33.51 21.36 -2.50
CA ASP A 166 33.35 21.11 -1.08
C ASP A 166 31.89 20.81 -0.74
N VAL A 167 31.65 19.75 0.04
CA VAL A 167 30.32 19.42 0.55
C VAL A 167 29.97 20.41 1.67
N THR A 168 29.10 21.37 1.36
CA THR A 168 28.62 22.38 2.30
C THR A 168 27.19 22.09 2.77
N ALA A 169 26.78 22.70 3.89
CA ALA A 169 25.39 22.65 4.35
C ALA A 169 24.42 23.20 3.29
N GLU A 170 24.82 24.26 2.58
CA GLU A 170 24.03 24.84 1.49
C GLU A 170 23.82 23.85 0.34
N LEU A 171 24.86 23.09 -0.05
CA LEU A 171 24.74 22.08 -1.10
C LEU A 171 23.76 20.96 -0.70
N ARG A 172 23.82 20.53 0.56
CA ARG A 172 22.90 19.53 1.13
C ARG A 172 21.45 20.02 1.11
N ASP A 173 21.22 21.26 1.52
CA ASP A 173 19.87 21.86 1.52
C ASP A 173 19.32 22.04 0.11
N ARG A 174 20.19 22.36 -0.85
CA ARG A 174 19.82 22.39 -2.27
C ARG A 174 19.45 21.01 -2.78
N LEU A 175 20.23 19.95 -2.50
CA LEU A 175 19.88 18.58 -2.90
C LEU A 175 18.55 18.15 -2.26
N ARG A 176 18.35 18.41 -0.98
CA ARG A 176 17.09 18.13 -0.28
C ARG A 176 15.90 18.77 -1.01
N SER A 177 16.02 20.05 -1.35
CA SER A 177 14.98 20.79 -2.06
C SER A 177 14.71 20.20 -3.45
N GLU A 178 15.75 19.74 -4.14
CA GLU A 178 15.62 19.08 -5.44
C GLU A 178 14.91 17.73 -5.37
N ILE A 179 15.25 16.90 -4.37
CA ILE A 179 14.58 15.63 -4.12
C ILE A 179 13.09 15.88 -3.84
N GLN A 180 12.77 16.81 -2.94
CA GLN A 180 11.38 17.17 -2.65
C GLN A 180 10.61 17.64 -3.88
N ARG A 181 11.25 18.47 -4.72
CA ARG A 181 10.65 18.92 -5.98
C ARG A 181 10.44 17.77 -6.96
N ALA A 182 11.41 16.86 -7.09
CA ALA A 182 11.32 15.69 -7.96
C ALA A 182 10.21 14.73 -7.50
N LEU A 183 10.04 14.52 -6.19
CA LEU A 183 8.94 13.74 -5.61
C LEU A 183 7.56 14.35 -5.87
N GLY A 184 7.49 15.65 -6.19
CA GLY A 184 6.26 16.32 -6.64
C GLY A 184 5.90 16.07 -8.11
N ASP A 185 6.79 15.47 -8.92
CA ASP A 185 6.53 15.17 -10.33
C ASP A 185 5.75 13.86 -10.49
N LEU A 186 4.62 13.90 -11.21
CA LEU A 186 3.73 12.76 -11.38
C LEU A 186 4.43 11.54 -12.02
N ASN A 187 5.33 11.74 -12.98
CA ASN A 187 6.01 10.64 -13.66
C ASN A 187 7.09 10.03 -12.77
N VAL A 188 7.83 10.85 -12.01
CA VAL A 188 8.78 10.35 -11.00
C VAL A 188 8.03 9.50 -9.98
N ARG A 189 6.89 9.98 -9.46
CA ARG A 189 6.05 9.20 -8.53
C ARG A 189 5.58 7.88 -9.13
N ALA A 190 5.13 7.88 -10.39
CA ALA A 190 4.67 6.67 -11.06
C ALA A 190 5.79 5.63 -11.22
N LEU A 191 7.00 6.07 -11.57
CA LEU A 191 8.17 5.19 -11.72
C LEU A 191 8.63 4.62 -10.38
N LEU A 192 8.69 5.46 -9.34
CA LEU A 192 9.03 5.01 -7.98
C LEU A 192 7.98 4.04 -7.42
N ALA A 193 6.69 4.32 -7.63
CA ALA A 193 5.62 3.41 -7.25
C ALA A 193 5.78 2.06 -7.96
N ALA A 194 6.10 2.04 -9.25
CA ALA A 194 6.34 0.80 -9.98
C ALA A 194 7.50 -0.02 -9.38
N ALA A 195 8.60 0.64 -9.01
CA ALA A 195 9.73 0.00 -8.32
C ALA A 195 9.30 -0.61 -6.97
N LEU A 196 8.64 0.19 -6.13
CA LEU A 196 8.21 -0.19 -4.78
C LEU A 196 7.20 -1.34 -4.77
N HIS A 197 6.28 -1.36 -5.73
CA HIS A 197 5.32 -2.45 -5.86
C HIS A 197 5.98 -3.73 -6.35
N LEU A 198 6.84 -3.63 -7.37
CA LEU A 198 7.53 -4.80 -7.91
C LEU A 198 8.47 -5.43 -6.87
N GLU A 199 9.22 -4.62 -6.13
CA GLU A 199 10.05 -5.10 -5.02
C GLU A 199 9.23 -5.88 -4.00
N GLY A 200 8.12 -5.31 -3.54
CA GLY A 200 7.26 -5.98 -2.56
C GLY A 200 6.70 -7.30 -3.09
N ASP A 201 6.37 -7.38 -4.39
CA ASP A 201 5.94 -8.63 -5.00
C ASP A 201 7.06 -9.67 -5.12
N ILE A 202 8.31 -9.25 -5.32
CA ILE A 202 9.48 -10.13 -5.37
C ILE A 202 9.82 -10.65 -3.98
N GLU A 203 9.92 -9.77 -2.98
CA GLU A 203 10.21 -10.10 -1.58
C GLU A 203 9.22 -11.14 -1.04
N ASN A 204 7.95 -11.02 -1.43
CA ASN A 204 6.86 -11.89 -1.02
C ASN A 204 6.62 -13.09 -1.97
N LEU A 205 7.47 -13.31 -2.98
CA LEU A 205 7.37 -14.41 -3.94
C LEU A 205 6.02 -14.48 -4.67
N ARG A 206 5.41 -13.33 -4.96
CA ARG A 206 4.10 -13.22 -5.62
C ARG A 206 4.19 -13.36 -7.15
N ILE A 207 5.38 -13.31 -7.73
CA ILE A 207 5.60 -13.40 -9.18
C ILE A 207 6.29 -14.71 -9.53
N LEU A 208 5.56 -15.60 -10.20
CA LEU A 208 6.11 -16.87 -10.67
C LEU A 208 7.25 -16.62 -11.67
N GLY A 209 8.44 -17.14 -11.36
CA GLY A 209 9.61 -17.06 -12.24
C GLY A 209 10.45 -15.80 -12.08
N VAL A 210 10.12 -14.91 -11.13
CA VAL A 210 10.97 -13.79 -10.72
C VAL A 210 11.41 -14.04 -9.29
N ASP A 211 12.64 -14.52 -9.14
CA ASP A 211 13.26 -14.82 -7.84
C ASP A 211 14.64 -14.18 -7.81
N LEU A 212 14.79 -13.14 -7.01
CA LEU A 212 16.03 -12.36 -6.88
C LEU A 212 16.79 -12.67 -5.59
N ARG A 213 16.36 -13.68 -4.81
CA ARG A 213 17.01 -14.05 -3.55
C ARG A 213 18.44 -14.56 -3.74
N ASP A 214 18.73 -15.10 -4.92
CA ASP A 214 20.07 -15.55 -5.32
C ASP A 214 20.86 -14.46 -6.08
N ASP A 215 20.39 -13.21 -6.06
CA ASP A 215 20.96 -12.03 -6.74
C ASP A 215 21.49 -12.35 -8.16
N PRO A 216 20.61 -12.79 -9.07
CA PRO A 216 21.03 -13.15 -10.40
C PRO A 216 21.51 -11.89 -11.13
N ALA A 217 22.79 -11.89 -11.53
CA ALA A 217 23.49 -10.85 -12.30
C ALA A 217 22.90 -10.54 -13.71
N PHE A 218 21.63 -10.84 -13.94
CA PHE A 218 20.92 -10.71 -15.21
C PHE A 218 19.62 -9.90 -15.11
N LEU A 219 19.27 -9.34 -13.95
CA LEU A 219 18.21 -8.34 -13.90
C LEU A 219 18.80 -7.01 -14.40
N TYR A 220 18.22 -6.50 -15.47
CA TYR A 220 18.57 -5.19 -16.05
C TYR A 220 17.36 -4.25 -16.06
N SER A 221 16.20 -4.73 -15.60
CA SER A 221 14.94 -3.99 -15.66
C SER A 221 14.84 -2.96 -14.52
N ASP A 222 15.50 -3.25 -13.41
CA ASP A 222 15.91 -2.31 -12.36
C ASP A 222 16.73 -1.14 -12.92
N GLU A 223 17.83 -1.41 -13.63
CA GLU A 223 18.69 -0.36 -14.19
C GLU A 223 17.91 0.52 -15.18
N VAL A 224 17.08 -0.11 -16.03
CA VAL A 224 16.22 0.61 -16.98
C VAL A 224 15.23 1.52 -16.25
N LEU A 225 14.69 1.08 -15.11
CA LEU A 225 13.77 1.88 -14.30
C LEU A 225 14.50 3.04 -13.61
N GLY A 226 15.68 2.78 -13.02
CA GLY A 226 16.54 3.82 -12.44
C GLY A 226 16.95 4.88 -13.45
N MET A 227 17.34 4.47 -14.66
CA MET A 227 17.60 5.37 -15.78
C MET A 227 16.38 6.21 -16.16
N ALA A 228 15.18 5.60 -16.17
CA ALA A 228 13.95 6.32 -16.48
C ALA A 228 13.66 7.42 -15.44
N VAL A 229 13.88 7.13 -14.15
CA VAL A 229 13.74 8.12 -13.08
C VAL A 229 14.76 9.25 -13.26
N ALA A 230 16.04 8.93 -13.43
CA ALA A 230 17.10 9.93 -13.61
C ALA A 230 16.83 10.85 -14.82
N ASN A 231 16.44 10.25 -15.94
CA ASN A 231 16.13 10.95 -17.18
C ASN A 231 14.87 11.82 -17.03
N GLN A 232 13.86 11.39 -16.26
CA GLN A 232 12.68 12.19 -15.97
C GLN A 232 13.04 13.44 -15.14
N VAL A 233 14.02 13.35 -14.23
CA VAL A 233 14.41 14.49 -13.38
C VAL A 233 15.30 15.50 -14.10
N ALA A 234 16.31 15.05 -14.87
CA ALA A 234 17.33 15.94 -15.45
C ALA A 234 17.78 15.54 -16.88
N GLY A 235 17.00 14.74 -17.59
CA GLY A 235 17.27 14.36 -18.97
C GLY A 235 18.45 13.41 -19.12
N THR A 236 18.91 13.23 -20.36
CA THR A 236 19.90 12.18 -20.70
C THR A 236 21.25 12.33 -20.02
N LYS A 237 21.60 13.55 -19.56
CA LYS A 237 22.84 13.81 -18.82
C LYS A 237 22.86 13.07 -17.48
N ALA A 238 21.70 12.89 -16.85
CA ALA A 238 21.57 12.24 -15.56
C ALA A 238 21.94 10.75 -15.60
N ILE A 239 21.89 10.12 -16.77
CA ILE A 239 22.21 8.70 -16.96
C ILE A 239 23.66 8.41 -16.57
N PHE A 240 24.60 9.30 -16.89
CA PHE A 240 26.01 9.12 -16.53
C PHE A 240 26.21 9.18 -15.02
N ASN A 241 25.47 10.06 -14.35
CA ASN A 241 25.53 10.18 -12.91
C ASN A 241 24.86 8.97 -12.25
N PHE A 242 23.72 8.52 -12.79
CA PHE A 242 22.99 7.33 -12.33
C PHE A 242 23.91 6.12 -12.29
N LYS A 243 24.64 5.84 -13.37
CA LYS A 243 25.50 4.66 -13.41
C LYS A 243 26.53 4.63 -12.28
N ARG A 244 27.01 5.81 -11.85
CA ARG A 244 27.92 5.93 -10.72
C ARG A 244 27.24 5.61 -9.37
N TYR A 245 26.00 6.04 -9.17
CA TYR A 245 25.26 5.74 -7.93
C TYR A 245 24.80 4.28 -7.87
N ASP A 246 24.40 3.71 -9.01
CA ASP A 246 24.08 2.30 -9.17
C ASP A 246 25.31 1.40 -8.90
N GLU A 247 26.48 1.75 -9.44
CA GLU A 247 27.71 0.95 -9.22
C GLU A 247 28.26 1.04 -7.78
N GLU A 248 28.24 2.23 -7.17
CA GLU A 248 28.85 2.45 -5.84
C GLU A 248 27.90 2.18 -4.67
N LYS A 249 26.58 2.27 -4.90
CA LYS A 249 25.49 2.11 -3.90
C LYS A 249 25.79 2.76 -2.53
N PRO A 250 26.08 4.07 -2.47
CA PRO A 250 26.42 4.75 -1.21
C PRO A 250 25.26 4.78 -0.21
N GLY A 251 25.61 4.71 1.07
CA GLY A 251 24.68 4.86 2.19
C GLY A 251 23.47 3.93 2.09
N ILE A 252 22.27 4.51 2.13
CA ILE A 252 21.01 3.77 2.10
C ILE A 252 20.84 2.89 0.86
N LEU A 253 21.50 3.20 -0.26
CA LEU A 253 21.34 2.43 -1.50
C LEU A 253 21.85 1.00 -1.37
N GLY A 254 22.88 0.76 -0.56
CA GLY A 254 23.44 -0.57 -0.34
C GLY A 254 22.59 -1.47 0.56
N GLU A 255 21.50 -0.95 1.15
CA GLU A 255 20.61 -1.67 2.06
C GLU A 255 19.26 -2.05 1.41
N LEU A 256 18.98 -1.54 0.22
CA LEU A 256 17.71 -1.70 -0.48
C LEU A 256 17.70 -2.91 -1.40
N GLY A 257 16.50 -3.39 -1.72
CA GLY A 257 16.31 -4.40 -2.76
C GLY A 257 16.56 -3.85 -4.16
N PRO A 258 16.83 -4.74 -5.13
CA PRO A 258 17.35 -4.40 -6.47
C PRO A 258 16.44 -3.53 -7.33
N MET A 259 15.13 -3.47 -7.07
CA MET A 259 14.26 -2.56 -7.81
C MET A 259 14.29 -1.15 -7.21
N VAL A 260 14.32 -1.06 -5.88
CA VAL A 260 14.18 0.20 -5.16
C VAL A 260 15.52 0.93 -5.09
N ASP A 261 16.64 0.23 -4.93
CA ASP A 261 17.97 0.85 -4.94
C ASP A 261 18.23 1.62 -6.24
N ASP A 262 17.99 1.03 -7.40
CA ASP A 262 18.22 1.66 -8.71
C ASP A 262 17.25 2.81 -8.96
N ALA A 263 15.98 2.66 -8.55
CA ALA A 263 15.00 3.73 -8.67
C ALA A 263 15.38 4.95 -7.81
N VAL A 264 15.85 4.72 -6.57
CA VAL A 264 16.30 5.76 -5.64
C VAL A 264 17.66 6.34 -6.09
N ALA A 265 18.58 5.52 -6.59
CA ALA A 265 19.84 5.96 -7.18
C ALA A 265 19.56 6.86 -8.39
N GLY A 266 18.59 6.51 -9.23
CA GLY A 266 18.11 7.33 -10.34
C GLY A 266 17.57 8.69 -9.89
N LEU A 267 16.77 8.71 -8.81
CA LEU A 267 16.25 9.94 -8.22
C LEU A 267 17.39 10.85 -7.71
N ILE A 268 18.31 10.30 -6.92
CA ILE A 268 19.46 11.01 -6.36
C ILE A 268 20.34 11.55 -7.49
N ALA A 269 20.69 10.70 -8.45
CA ALA A 269 21.53 11.06 -9.59
C ALA A 269 20.91 12.16 -10.44
N GLY A 270 19.60 12.06 -10.73
CA GLY A 270 18.85 13.08 -11.44
C GLY A 270 18.84 14.41 -10.72
N CYS A 271 18.56 14.41 -9.42
CA CYS A 271 18.59 15.62 -8.60
C CYS A 271 19.99 16.24 -8.56
N MET A 272 21.02 15.41 -8.39
CA MET A 272 22.40 15.86 -8.38
C MET A 272 22.85 16.44 -9.72
N SER A 273 22.45 15.84 -10.84
CA SER A 273 22.73 16.39 -12.17
C SER A 273 22.06 17.74 -12.39
N ARG A 274 20.86 17.95 -11.83
CA ARG A 274 20.15 19.24 -11.91
C ARG A 274 20.76 20.33 -11.04
N LEU A 275 21.42 19.98 -9.93
CA LEU A 275 22.07 20.95 -9.05
C LEU A 275 23.26 21.66 -9.69
N PHE A 276 23.92 21.00 -10.63
CA PHE A 276 25.12 21.49 -11.30
C PHE A 276 24.87 21.93 -12.76
N GLU A 277 23.60 22.05 -13.16
CA GLU A 277 23.19 22.72 -14.40
C GLU A 277 23.14 24.24 -14.22
#